data_AF-A0A8G1H5N0-F1
#
_entry.id   AF-A0A8G1H5N0-F1
#
_cell.length_a   1.000
_cell.length_b   1.000
_cell.length_c   1.000
_cell.angle_alpha   90.00
_cell.angle_beta   90.00
_cell.angle_gamma   90.00
#
_symmetry.space_group_name_H-M   'P 1'
#
loop_
_entity.id
_entity.type
_entity.pdbx_description
1 polymer ?
#
loop_
_entity_poly.entity_id
_entity_poly.type
_entity_poly.pdbx_seq_one_letter_code
_entity_poly.pdbx_strand_id
1 'polypeptide(L)'
;MRGTDIAQQTIVYLNNIEMTTRIEQTYTCPYCDTIHVLKRPAILNDQSVTATPIEKYEYSSLTDENREEKDGIALVCGVDDRIGTEREHPDGCGRQFYLNFITYKDGSRVKSGPWLEDEPRFDFQR
;
A
#
# COMPACT_ATOMS: atom_id res chain seq x y z
N MET A 1 -28.13 -24.99 -22.62
CA MET A 1 -26.83 -24.78 -21.96
C MET A 1 -26.47 -23.29 -22.03
N ARG A 2 -26.98 -22.45 -21.11
CA ARG A 2 -26.68 -21.00 -21.01
C ARG A 2 -26.83 -20.54 -19.55
N GLY A 3 -26.12 -21.21 -18.64
CA GLY A 3 -26.24 -20.96 -17.19
C GLY A 3 -24.98 -20.44 -16.52
N THR A 4 -23.83 -20.41 -17.22
CA THR A 4 -22.52 -20.07 -16.63
C THR A 4 -22.05 -18.65 -16.94
N ASP A 5 -22.69 -17.94 -17.88
CA ASP A 5 -22.19 -16.66 -18.41
C ASP A 5 -22.45 -15.46 -17.48
N ILE A 6 -23.62 -15.40 -16.85
CA ILE A 6 -24.04 -14.22 -16.08
C ILE A 6 -23.21 -14.07 -14.79
N ALA A 7 -22.87 -15.17 -14.12
CA ALA A 7 -22.05 -15.14 -12.91
C ALA A 7 -20.60 -14.73 -13.23
N GLN A 8 -20.02 -15.26 -14.31
CA GLN A 8 -18.67 -14.89 -14.76
C GLN A 8 -18.62 -13.43 -15.20
N GLN A 9 -19.62 -12.97 -15.97
CA GLN A 9 -19.71 -11.59 -16.43
C GLN A 9 -19.92 -10.60 -15.28
N THR A 10 -20.71 -10.96 -14.26
CA THR A 10 -20.90 -10.14 -13.05
C THR A 10 -19.64 -10.06 -12.20
N ILE A 11 -18.90 -11.16 -12.01
CA ILE A 11 -17.62 -11.17 -11.28
C ILE A 11 -16.58 -10.31 -12.00
N VAL A 12 -16.44 -10.45 -13.32
CA VAL A 12 -15.55 -9.61 -14.13
C VAL A 12 -15.93 -8.13 -14.01
N TYR A 13 -17.23 -7.81 -14.05
CA TYR A 13 -17.70 -6.44 -13.94
C TYR A 13 -17.44 -5.82 -12.55
N LEU A 14 -17.67 -6.58 -11.47
CA LEU A 14 -17.37 -6.14 -10.10
C LEU A 14 -15.86 -5.96 -9.88
N ASN A 15 -15.03 -6.90 -10.35
CA ASN A 15 -13.58 -6.78 -10.29
C ASN A 15 -13.08 -5.55 -11.09
N ASN A 16 -13.70 -5.26 -12.24
CA ASN A 16 -13.39 -4.06 -13.01
C ASN A 16 -13.82 -2.77 -12.29
N ILE A 17 -14.96 -2.76 -11.59
CA ILE A 17 -15.39 -1.61 -10.78
C ILE A 17 -14.42 -1.39 -9.60
N GLU A 18 -14.00 -2.44 -8.91
CA GLU A 18 -13.07 -2.33 -7.79
C GLU A 18 -11.65 -1.92 -8.23
N MET A 19 -11.19 -2.36 -9.40
CA MET A 19 -9.95 -1.87 -10.02
C MET A 19 -10.03 -0.41 -10.48
N THR A 20 -11.21 0.05 -10.90
CA THR A 20 -11.39 1.44 -11.40
C THR A 20 -11.75 2.44 -10.31
N THR A 21 -12.31 1.98 -9.19
CA THR A 21 -12.66 2.83 -8.05
C THR A 21 -11.40 3.20 -7.29
N ARG A 22 -10.97 4.46 -7.40
CA ARG A 22 -9.83 4.99 -6.66
C ARG A 22 -10.29 5.74 -5.41
N ILE A 23 -9.80 5.31 -4.25
CA ILE A 23 -10.04 5.95 -2.95
C ILE A 23 -8.78 6.71 -2.49
N GLU A 24 -8.97 7.67 -1.60
CA GLU A 24 -7.88 8.39 -0.95
C GLU A 24 -7.40 7.59 0.26
N GLN A 25 -6.12 7.24 0.26
CA GLN A 25 -5.40 6.53 1.33
C GLN A 25 -4.41 7.50 1.95
N THR A 26 -4.23 7.42 3.27
CA THR A 26 -3.28 8.26 4.00
C THR A 26 -2.12 7.44 4.55
N TYR A 27 -0.90 7.94 4.38
CA TYR A 27 0.34 7.32 4.84
C TYR A 27 1.14 8.31 5.67
N THR A 28 1.91 7.82 6.63
CA THR A 28 2.77 8.65 7.47
C THR A 28 4.23 8.43 7.11
N CYS A 29 4.97 9.50 6.86
CA CYS A 29 6.40 9.43 6.61
C CYS A 29 7.12 8.89 7.85
N PRO A 30 7.96 7.84 7.74
CA PRO A 30 8.64 7.24 8.88
C PRO A 30 9.77 8.11 9.47
N TYR A 31 10.01 9.30 8.91
CA TYR A 31 11.15 10.15 9.28
C TYR A 31 10.77 11.47 9.92
N CYS A 32 9.67 12.08 9.49
CA CYS A 32 9.25 13.41 9.92
C CYS A 32 7.76 13.47 10.24
N ASP A 33 7.11 12.31 10.27
CA ASP A 33 5.70 12.14 10.55
C ASP A 33 4.75 12.88 9.58
N THR A 34 5.21 13.49 8.49
CA THR A 34 4.30 14.11 7.51
C THR A 34 3.25 13.12 7.01
N ILE A 35 1.99 13.57 6.93
CA ILE A 35 0.89 12.76 6.40
C ILE A 35 0.81 12.99 4.89
N HIS A 36 0.71 11.92 4.14
CA HIS A 36 0.68 11.87 2.69
C HIS A 36 -0.64 11.26 2.22
N VAL A 37 -1.23 11.81 1.17
CA VAL A 37 -2.51 11.34 0.60
C VAL A 37 -2.30 10.86 -0.83
N LEU A 38 -2.65 9.60 -1.10
CA LEU A 38 -2.57 8.99 -2.43
C LEU A 38 -3.92 8.44 -2.89
N LYS A 39 -4.21 8.60 -4.18
CA LYS A 39 -5.39 8.01 -4.83
C LYS A 39 -5.06 6.66 -5.43
N ARG A 40 -5.66 5.61 -4.88
CA ARG A 40 -5.34 4.22 -5.24
C ARG A 40 -6.59 3.35 -5.40
N PRO A 41 -6.55 2.33 -6.27
CA PRO A 41 -7.64 1.37 -6.42
C PRO A 41 -8.04 0.74 -5.08
N ALA A 42 -9.35 0.64 -4.81
CA ALA A 42 -9.88 0.15 -3.55
C ALA A 42 -9.57 -1.34 -3.29
N ILE A 43 -9.32 -2.12 -4.34
CA ILE A 43 -8.98 -3.55 -4.24
C ILE A 43 -7.54 -3.79 -3.73
N LEU A 44 -6.67 -2.80 -3.85
CA LEU A 44 -5.28 -2.91 -3.39
C LEU A 44 -5.23 -2.68 -1.89
N ASN A 45 -4.84 -3.71 -1.16
CA ASN A 45 -4.63 -3.61 0.27
C ASN A 45 -3.18 -3.21 0.57
N ASP A 46 -3.02 -2.19 1.40
CA ASP A 46 -1.74 -1.76 1.91
C ASP A 46 -1.28 -2.62 3.08
N GLN A 47 0.00 -2.94 3.12
CA GLN A 47 0.60 -3.73 4.19
C GLN A 47 1.26 -2.83 5.24
N SER A 48 2.18 -1.98 4.81
CA SER A 48 3.02 -1.19 5.72
C SER A 48 3.73 -0.06 4.99
N VAL A 49 4.20 0.91 5.76
CA VAL A 49 5.14 1.94 5.30
C VAL A 49 6.49 1.68 5.97
N THR A 50 7.58 1.66 5.20
CA THR A 50 8.93 1.40 5.71
C THR A 50 9.92 2.48 5.27
N ALA A 51 10.92 2.73 6.13
CA ALA A 51 12.04 3.63 5.83
C ALA A 51 13.00 3.02 4.79
N THR A 52 13.18 1.70 4.84
CA THR A 52 14.06 0.93 3.96
C THR A 52 13.25 -0.02 3.09
N PRO A 53 13.75 -0.39 1.89
CA PRO A 53 13.08 -1.35 1.05
C PRO A 53 13.11 -2.73 1.72
N ILE A 54 12.04 -3.50 1.51
CA ILE A 54 11.99 -4.89 1.95
C ILE A 54 12.76 -5.75 0.94
N GLU A 55 13.50 -6.74 1.44
CA GLU A 55 14.24 -7.65 0.58
C GLU A 55 13.28 -8.37 -0.39
N LYS A 56 13.67 -8.43 -1.67
CA LYS A 56 12.92 -9.09 -2.77
C LYS A 56 11.63 -8.40 -3.20
N TYR A 57 11.31 -7.24 -2.63
CA TYR A 57 10.20 -6.42 -3.11
C TYR A 57 10.63 -5.64 -4.35
N GLU A 58 9.79 -5.61 -5.37
CA GLU A 58 9.94 -4.70 -6.49
C GLU A 58 9.12 -3.42 -6.26
N TYR A 59 9.76 -2.26 -6.44
CA TYR A 59 9.13 -0.96 -6.22
C TYR A 59 9.08 -0.15 -7.51
N SER A 60 7.93 0.48 -7.77
CA SER A 60 7.75 1.48 -8.83
C SER A 60 7.80 2.91 -8.28
N SER A 61 8.01 3.90 -9.16
CA SER A 61 7.74 5.30 -8.84
C SER A 61 6.23 5.59 -8.89
N LEU A 62 5.83 6.75 -8.37
CA LEU A 62 4.44 7.22 -8.51
C LEU A 62 4.03 7.52 -9.95
N THR A 63 4.99 7.82 -10.82
CA THR A 63 4.74 8.16 -12.24
C THR A 63 4.64 6.94 -13.14
N ASP A 64 4.95 5.74 -12.65
CA ASP A 64 4.83 4.50 -13.41
C ASP A 64 3.35 4.12 -13.59
N GLU A 65 2.96 3.85 -14.84
CA GLU A 65 1.60 3.44 -15.20
C GLU A 65 1.25 2.05 -14.67
N ASN A 66 2.25 1.17 -14.53
CA ASN A 66 2.10 -0.20 -14.04
C ASN A 66 2.48 -0.35 -12.57
N ARG A 67 2.55 0.77 -11.82
CA ARG A 67 2.96 0.79 -10.41
C ARG A 67 2.17 -0.14 -9.49
N GLU A 68 0.93 -0.42 -9.85
CA GLU A 68 0.04 -1.27 -9.05
C GLU A 68 0.28 -2.77 -9.28
N GLU A 69 1.11 -3.15 -10.26
CA GLU A 69 1.55 -4.53 -10.51
C GLU A 69 2.81 -4.90 -9.70
N LYS A 70 3.42 -3.92 -9.03
CA LYS A 70 4.62 -4.09 -8.20
C LYS A 70 4.28 -4.43 -6.76
N ASP A 71 5.28 -4.78 -5.96
CA ASP A 71 5.10 -5.07 -4.53
C ASP A 71 4.93 -3.79 -3.68
N GLY A 72 5.21 -2.62 -4.26
CA GLY A 72 5.08 -1.36 -3.58
C GLY A 72 5.47 -0.15 -4.43
N ILE A 73 5.43 1.02 -3.80
CA ILE A 73 5.81 2.30 -4.41
C ILE A 73 6.93 2.92 -3.58
N ALA A 74 7.99 3.37 -4.27
CA ALA A 74 9.02 4.22 -3.70
C ALA A 74 8.59 5.69 -3.82
N LEU A 75 8.62 6.40 -2.70
CA LEU A 75 8.09 7.76 -2.54
C LEU A 75 9.16 8.67 -1.94
N VAL A 76 9.30 9.88 -2.45
CA VAL A 76 10.09 10.95 -1.83
C VAL A 76 9.14 11.90 -1.11
N CYS A 77 9.28 11.95 0.22
CA CYS A 77 8.47 12.78 1.10
C CYS A 77 8.55 14.25 0.69
N GLY A 78 7.43 14.82 0.23
CA GLY A 78 7.33 16.23 -0.15
C GLY A 78 7.56 16.53 -1.62
N VAL A 79 7.86 15.51 -2.43
CA VAL A 79 8.05 15.66 -3.88
C VAL A 79 6.98 14.91 -4.65
N ASP A 80 6.74 13.63 -4.29
CA ASP A 80 5.96 12.76 -5.16
C ASP A 80 4.45 12.77 -4.87
N ASP A 81 4.00 13.29 -3.73
CA ASP A 81 2.62 13.14 -3.26
C ASP A 81 1.99 14.41 -2.66
N ARG A 82 0.67 14.34 -2.41
CA ARG A 82 -0.06 15.42 -1.74
C ARG A 82 0.11 15.30 -0.24
N ILE A 83 0.60 16.36 0.38
CA ILE A 83 0.75 16.45 1.84
C ILE A 83 -0.60 16.78 2.48
N GLY A 84 -1.02 15.93 3.42
CA GLY A 84 -2.10 16.23 4.37
C GLY A 84 -1.60 17.27 5.38
N THR A 85 -2.33 18.37 5.50
CA THR A 85 -1.82 19.68 5.97
C THR A 85 -1.65 19.82 7.50
N GLU A 86 -1.17 18.80 8.23
CA GLU A 86 -1.34 18.78 9.70
C GLU A 86 -0.05 18.77 10.56
N ARG A 87 1.18 18.91 10.03
CA ARG A 87 2.42 18.76 10.85
C ARG A 87 3.54 19.77 10.57
N GLU A 88 4.55 19.77 11.45
CA GLU A 88 5.76 20.63 11.50
C GLU A 88 6.59 20.71 10.19
N HIS A 89 6.31 19.85 9.20
CA HIS A 89 6.96 19.81 7.91
C HIS A 89 5.94 19.93 6.76
N PRO A 90 5.49 21.17 6.44
CA PRO A 90 4.49 21.40 5.39
C PRO A 90 4.98 21.02 4.00
N ASP A 91 6.30 20.97 3.79
CA ASP A 91 6.94 20.61 2.51
C ASP A 91 7.53 19.19 2.52
N GLY A 92 7.38 18.42 3.61
CA GLY A 92 8.03 17.12 3.77
C GLY A 92 9.54 17.20 4.07
N CYS A 93 10.19 16.05 4.26
CA CYS A 93 11.63 15.97 4.62
C CYS A 93 12.57 15.64 3.45
N GLY A 94 12.04 15.41 2.25
CA GLY A 94 12.83 15.07 1.05
C GLY A 94 13.47 13.67 1.06
N ARG A 95 13.15 12.82 2.06
CA ARG A 95 13.70 11.47 2.17
C ARG A 95 12.81 10.45 1.47
N GLN A 96 13.45 9.45 0.88
CA GLN A 96 12.76 8.33 0.24
C GLN A 96 12.26 7.33 1.29
N PHE A 97 11.00 6.93 1.16
CA PHE A 97 10.35 5.88 1.94
C PHE A 97 9.54 4.97 1.00
N TYR A 98 9.04 3.86 1.55
CA TYR A 98 8.45 2.78 0.76
C TYR A 98 7.06 2.44 1.27
N LEU A 99 6.08 2.49 0.37
CA LEU A 99 4.74 1.95 0.58
C LEU A 99 4.74 0.50 0.10
N ASN A 100 4.37 -0.44 0.97
CA ASN A 100 4.37 -1.87 0.66
C ASN A 100 2.93 -2.38 0.52
N PHE A 101 2.67 -3.14 -0.52
CA PHE A 101 1.36 -3.76 -0.76
C PHE A 101 1.30 -5.14 -0.11
N ILE A 102 0.08 -5.63 0.12
CA ILE A 102 -0.15 -7.02 0.49
C ILE A 102 0.04 -7.88 -0.78
N THR A 103 1.12 -8.66 -0.81
CA THR A 103 1.32 -9.67 -1.85
C THR A 103 0.69 -11.00 -1.43
N TYR A 104 0.00 -11.66 -2.36
CA TYR A 104 -0.49 -13.03 -2.19
C TYR A 104 0.29 -13.97 -3.10
N LYS A 105 0.81 -15.08 -2.56
CA LYS A 105 1.44 -16.16 -3.31
C LYS A 105 0.76 -17.47 -2.98
N ASP A 106 0.30 -18.20 -3.98
CA ASP A 106 -0.40 -19.48 -3.84
C ASP A 106 -1.60 -19.43 -2.87
N GLY A 107 -2.35 -18.31 -2.89
CA GLY A 107 -3.49 -18.08 -1.99
C GLY A 107 -3.13 -17.73 -0.56
N SER A 108 -1.83 -17.62 -0.23
CA SER A 108 -1.34 -17.23 1.09
C SER A 108 -0.78 -15.81 1.07
N ARG A 109 -1.13 -15.00 2.08
CA ARG A 109 -0.52 -13.69 2.28
C ARG A 109 0.97 -13.85 2.56
N VAL A 110 1.80 -13.21 1.74
CA VAL A 110 3.24 -13.13 2.01
C VAL A 110 3.43 -12.14 3.16
N LYS A 111 3.81 -12.63 4.34
CA LYS A 111 4.28 -11.76 5.42
C LYS A 111 5.63 -11.18 5.00
N SER A 112 5.72 -9.86 5.02
CA SER A 112 6.94 -9.13 4.69
C SER A 112 7.18 -8.03 5.72
N GLY A 113 8.46 -7.81 6.02
CA GLY A 113 8.92 -6.99 7.14
C GLY A 113 9.63 -7.82 8.21
N PRO A 114 10.38 -7.18 9.12
CA PRO A 114 11.01 -7.87 10.24
C PRO A 114 9.94 -8.56 11.07
N TRP A 115 10.04 -9.88 11.17
CA TRP A 115 9.27 -10.60 12.17
C TRP A 115 9.82 -10.19 13.53
N LEU A 116 8.93 -9.77 14.44
CA LEU A 116 9.20 -9.93 15.85
C LEU A 116 9.36 -11.43 16.08
N GLU A 117 10.59 -11.88 16.35
CA GLU A 117 10.87 -13.29 16.70
C GLU A 117 10.06 -13.71 17.94
N ASP A 118 9.74 -12.75 18.81
CA ASP A 118 8.82 -12.88 19.91
C ASP A 118 7.53 -12.10 19.63
N GLU A 119 6.42 -12.79 19.35
CA GLU A 119 5.10 -12.16 19.41
C GLU A 119 4.94 -11.51 20.79
N PRO A 120 4.61 -10.21 20.86
CA PRO A 120 4.47 -9.52 22.14
C PRO A 120 3.45 -10.27 23.01
N ARG A 121 3.93 -10.86 24.11
CA ARG A 121 3.06 -11.44 25.12
C ARG A 121 2.40 -10.29 25.85
N PHE A 122 1.17 -9.99 25.44
CA PHE A 122 0.31 -9.04 26.11
C PHE A 122 -0.30 -9.69 27.36
N ASP A 123 0.49 -9.88 28.42
CA ASP A 123 0.03 -10.37 29.71
C ASP A 123 -0.50 -9.23 30.60
N PHE A 124 -1.66 -8.68 30.22
CA PHE A 124 -2.31 -7.59 30.97
C PHE A 124 -2.94 -8.00 32.31
N GLN A 125 -2.52 -9.11 32.93
CA GLN A 125 -3.06 -9.56 34.21
C GLN A 125 -2.21 -9.04 35.38
N ARG A 126 -2.62 -7.89 35.93
CA ARG A 126 -2.31 -7.45 37.29
C ARG A 126 -3.59 -7.29 38.10
#